data_AF-A0A662MTT9-F1
#
_entry.id   AF-A0A662MTT9-F1
#
_cell.length_a   1.000
_cell.length_b   1.000
_cell.length_c   1.000
_cell.angle_alpha   90.00
_cell.angle_beta   90.00
_cell.angle_gamma   90.00
#
_symmetry.space_group_name_H-M   'P 1'
#
loop_
_entity.id
_entity.type
_entity.pdbx_description
1 polymer ?
#
loop_
_entity_poly.entity_id
_entity_poly.type
_entity_poly.pdbx_seq_one_letter_code
_entity_poly.pdbx_strand_id
1 'polypeptide(L)'
;AIDKGKIVIRKTTTVAKKGDKISHELALALSKLEIYPFEVGLDIKGLWEDGILFTPDALSVDIDKLRADVATAASSAMNLAINIGYLTPETVPILLSKAHMEALAVALYAAVPEKEVIAVLLSRAHGQMLALASLAKDALDEELKSLMGEVSMSASEAEAPEEVEEKKEEEEAPSEEEALSGLGALFG
;
A
#
# COMPACT_ATOMS: atom_id res chain seq x y z
N ALA A 1 10.92 -29.98 -20.89
CA ALA A 1 10.42 -30.16 -22.26
C ALA A 1 11.37 -29.45 -23.22
N ILE A 2 11.41 -29.88 -24.47
CA ILE A 2 12.21 -29.19 -25.48
C ILE A 2 11.33 -28.08 -26.05
N ASP A 3 11.77 -26.84 -25.88
CA ASP A 3 11.17 -25.68 -26.53
C ASP A 3 12.22 -25.04 -27.42
N LYS A 4 11.92 -24.93 -28.72
CA LYS A 4 12.81 -24.34 -29.75
C LYS A 4 14.26 -24.86 -29.70
N GLY A 5 14.44 -26.17 -29.49
CA GLY A 5 15.76 -26.80 -29.46
C GLY A 5 16.55 -26.62 -28.16
N LYS A 6 16.00 -25.95 -27.14
CA LYS A 6 16.58 -25.82 -25.79
C LYS A 6 15.77 -26.63 -24.78
N ILE A 7 16.44 -27.21 -23.79
CA ILE A 7 15.79 -27.95 -22.71
C ILE A 7 15.34 -26.93 -21.65
N VAL A 8 14.03 -26.86 -21.40
CA VAL A 8 13.42 -25.91 -20.45
C VAL A 8 12.69 -26.66 -19.32
N ILE A 9 12.84 -26.16 -18.10
CA ILE A 9 12.12 -26.61 -16.89
C ILE A 9 10.72 -25.97 -16.91
N ARG A 10 9.66 -26.78 -16.99
CA ARG A 10 8.27 -26.27 -17.13
C ARG A 10 7.62 -25.85 -15.81
N LYS A 11 8.08 -26.43 -14.70
CA LYS A 11 7.49 -26.25 -13.38
C LYS A 11 8.57 -26.35 -12.32
N THR A 12 8.54 -25.44 -11.35
CA THR A 12 9.38 -25.51 -10.15
C THR A 12 8.94 -26.68 -9.28
N THR A 13 9.85 -27.61 -9.00
CA THR A 13 9.61 -28.77 -8.14
C THR A 13 10.76 -28.92 -7.15
N THR A 14 10.43 -29.27 -5.90
CA THR A 14 11.44 -29.55 -4.87
C THR A 14 12.03 -30.94 -5.11
N VAL A 15 13.30 -31.02 -5.52
CA VAL A 15 13.97 -32.27 -5.91
C VAL A 15 14.50 -33.10 -4.73
N ALA A 16 14.75 -32.47 -3.57
CA ALA A 16 15.17 -33.12 -2.34
C ALA A 16 14.69 -32.30 -1.13
N LYS A 17 14.33 -32.96 -0.02
CA LYS A 17 13.99 -32.29 1.24
C LYS A 17 15.22 -32.18 2.13
N LYS A 18 15.15 -31.30 3.14
CA LYS A 18 16.20 -31.15 4.15
C LYS A 18 16.45 -32.49 4.86
N GLY A 19 17.67 -33.02 4.73
CA GLY A 19 18.10 -34.28 5.34
C GLY A 19 18.11 -35.50 4.42
N ASP A 20 17.58 -35.39 3.19
CA ASP A 20 17.63 -36.49 2.22
C ASP A 20 19.06 -36.69 1.68
N LYS A 21 19.46 -37.95 1.47
CA LYS A 21 20.72 -38.26 0.79
C LYS A 21 20.60 -37.93 -0.69
N ILE A 22 21.44 -37.02 -1.17
CA ILE A 22 21.49 -36.62 -2.58
C ILE A 22 22.25 -37.68 -3.38
N SER A 23 21.64 -38.20 -4.45
CA SER A 23 22.29 -39.13 -5.38
C SER A 23 23.33 -38.41 -6.27
N HIS A 24 24.36 -39.13 -6.71
CA HIS A 24 25.42 -38.54 -7.53
C HIS A 24 24.91 -37.93 -8.84
N GLU A 25 23.95 -38.59 -9.49
CA GLU A 25 23.32 -38.10 -10.72
C GLU A 25 22.57 -36.78 -10.53
N LEU A 26 21.88 -36.63 -9.39
CA LEU A 26 21.14 -35.40 -9.07
C LEU A 26 22.10 -34.24 -8.78
N ALA A 27 23.19 -34.50 -8.05
CA ALA A 27 24.21 -33.49 -7.79
C ALA A 27 24.86 -32.99 -9.09
N LEU A 28 25.20 -33.90 -10.01
CA LEU A 28 25.84 -33.56 -11.28
C LEU A 28 24.88 -32.78 -12.19
N ALA A 29 23.58 -33.10 -12.17
CA ALA A 29 22.57 -32.35 -12.88
C ALA A 29 22.40 -30.91 -12.34
N LEU A 30 22.36 -30.74 -11.01
CA LEU A 30 22.27 -29.42 -10.37
C LEU A 30 23.51 -28.54 -10.65
N SER A 31 24.71 -29.13 -10.60
CA SER A 31 25.95 -28.42 -10.95
C SER A 31 25.98 -27.96 -12.41
N LYS A 32 25.46 -28.76 -13.34
CA LYS A 32 25.35 -28.36 -14.77
C LYS A 32 24.32 -27.26 -15.01
N LEU A 33 23.35 -27.11 -14.13
CA LEU A 33 22.37 -26.02 -14.14
C LEU A 33 22.87 -24.81 -13.34
N GLU A 34 24.09 -24.86 -12.79
CA GLU A 34 24.69 -23.82 -11.96
C GLU A 34 23.85 -23.47 -10.72
N ILE A 35 23.11 -24.45 -10.20
CA ILE A 35 22.30 -24.31 -8.99
C ILE A 35 23.12 -24.86 -7.81
N TYR A 36 23.50 -23.99 -6.87
CA TYR A 36 24.25 -24.33 -5.66
C TYR A 36 23.35 -24.19 -4.42
N PRO A 37 22.74 -25.30 -3.94
CA PRO A 37 21.68 -25.24 -2.92
C PRO A 37 22.18 -25.15 -1.47
N PHE A 38 23.49 -25.24 -1.24
CA PHE A 38 24.09 -25.10 0.09
C PHE A 38 25.37 -24.27 0.00
N GLU A 39 25.59 -23.45 1.02
CA GLU A 39 26.85 -22.73 1.21
C GLU A 39 27.80 -23.62 2.02
N VAL A 40 29.04 -23.75 1.56
CA VAL A 40 30.08 -24.45 2.30
C VAL A 40 30.86 -23.38 3.07
N GLY A 41 30.77 -23.40 4.40
CA GLY A 41 31.40 -22.42 5.27
C GLY A 41 31.65 -22.97 6.67
N LEU A 42 32.16 -22.11 7.56
CA LEU A 42 32.28 -22.44 8.98
C LEU A 42 30.94 -22.24 9.69
N ASP A 43 30.44 -23.29 10.34
CA ASP A 43 29.27 -23.22 11.21
C ASP A 43 29.72 -22.91 12.65
N ILE A 44 29.50 -21.68 13.10
CA ILE A 44 29.88 -21.22 14.43
C ILE A 44 28.89 -21.81 15.44
N LYS A 45 29.36 -22.66 16.37
CA LYS A 45 28.52 -23.26 17.43
C LYS A 45 28.24 -22.32 18.61
N GLY A 46 29.05 -21.30 18.79
CA GLY A 46 28.88 -20.26 19.79
C GLY A 46 30.10 -19.35 19.84
N LEU A 47 29.88 -18.13 20.30
CA LEU A 47 30.92 -17.14 20.53
C LEU A 47 30.90 -16.76 22.00
N TRP A 48 32.04 -16.79 22.67
CA TRP A 48 32.18 -16.31 24.04
C TRP A 48 32.94 -14.99 24.02
N GLU A 49 32.27 -13.92 24.41
CA GLU A 49 32.83 -12.57 24.42
C GLU A 49 32.31 -11.82 25.64
N ASP A 50 33.21 -11.13 26.37
CA ASP A 50 32.89 -10.33 27.56
C ASP A 50 32.04 -11.03 28.64
N GLY A 51 32.23 -12.35 28.80
CA GLY A 51 31.49 -13.14 29.78
C GLY A 51 30.09 -13.56 29.34
N ILE A 52 29.72 -13.30 28.08
CA ILE A 52 28.44 -13.66 27.48
C ILE A 52 28.67 -14.77 26.45
N LEU A 53 27.87 -15.83 26.53
CA LEU A 53 27.79 -16.86 25.50
C LEU A 53 26.74 -16.47 24.47
N PHE A 54 27.17 -16.13 23.27
CA PHE A 54 26.30 -15.92 22.13
C PHE A 54 26.04 -17.26 21.42
N THR A 55 24.78 -17.67 21.38
CA THR A 55 24.32 -18.84 20.62
C THR A 55 24.17 -18.49 19.14
N PRO A 56 24.21 -19.46 18.22
CA PRO A 56 24.10 -19.19 16.77
C PRO A 56 22.83 -18.41 16.40
N ASP A 57 21.73 -18.68 17.09
CA ASP A 57 20.45 -17.98 16.90
C ASP A 57 20.54 -16.49 17.25
N ALA A 58 21.35 -16.12 18.25
CA ALA A 58 21.58 -14.74 18.64
C ALA A 58 22.53 -14.00 17.67
N LEU A 59 23.44 -14.72 17.00
CA LEU A 59 24.29 -14.15 15.96
C LEU A 59 23.53 -13.96 14.64
N SER A 60 22.49 -14.76 14.39
CA SER A 60 21.64 -14.67 13.20
C SER A 60 20.66 -13.50 13.29
N VAL A 61 21.17 -12.27 13.16
CA VAL A 61 20.34 -11.06 13.19
C VAL A 61 19.81 -10.71 11.80
N ASP A 62 18.49 -10.69 11.67
CA ASP A 62 17.79 -10.16 10.50
C ASP A 62 17.56 -8.64 10.69
N ILE A 63 18.29 -7.85 9.89
CA ILE A 63 18.24 -6.38 9.96
C ILE A 63 16.89 -5.83 9.48
N ASP A 64 16.27 -6.47 8.49
CA ASP A 64 15.00 -6.04 7.94
C ASP A 64 13.87 -6.26 8.95
N LYS A 65 13.88 -7.43 9.60
CA LYS A 65 12.96 -7.71 10.69
C LYS A 65 13.15 -6.75 11.87
N LEU A 66 14.39 -6.49 12.27
CA LEU A 66 14.67 -5.56 13.38
C LEU A 66 14.14 -4.15 13.07
N ARG A 67 14.33 -3.67 11.84
CA ARG A 67 13.80 -2.37 11.41
C ARG A 67 12.27 -2.35 11.46
N ALA A 68 11.61 -3.41 11.00
CA ALA A 68 10.16 -3.54 11.05
C ALA A 68 9.64 -3.56 12.50
N ASP A 69 10.31 -4.29 13.38
CA ASP A 69 9.96 -4.40 14.80
C ASP A 69 10.09 -3.04 15.51
N VAL A 70 11.17 -2.29 15.24
CA VAL A 70 11.37 -0.93 15.79
C VAL A 70 10.30 0.05 15.28
N ALA A 71 9.98 0.01 13.99
CA ALA A 71 8.93 0.87 13.43
C ALA A 71 7.56 0.56 14.05
N THR A 72 7.27 -0.72 14.26
CA THR A 72 6.03 -1.19 14.91
C THR A 72 5.97 -0.79 16.38
N ALA A 73 7.09 -0.88 17.10
CA ALA A 73 7.18 -0.44 18.49
C ALA A 73 6.97 1.07 18.61
N ALA A 74 7.57 1.87 17.72
CA ALA A 74 7.41 3.31 17.69
C ALA A 74 5.96 3.73 17.43
N SER A 75 5.30 3.12 16.44
CA SER A 75 3.88 3.40 16.14
C SER A 75 2.96 2.98 17.29
N SER A 76 3.24 1.85 17.94
CA SER A 76 2.50 1.36 19.09
C SER A 76 2.64 2.30 20.31
N ALA A 77 3.86 2.78 20.57
CA ALA A 77 4.12 3.74 21.63
C ALA A 77 3.42 5.08 21.37
N MET A 78 3.45 5.56 20.13
CA MET A 78 2.76 6.79 19.73
C MET A 78 1.24 6.66 19.88
N ASN A 79 0.67 5.52 19.46
CA ASN A 79 -0.74 5.21 19.61
C ASN A 79 -1.16 5.20 21.09
N LEU A 80 -0.35 4.58 21.95
CA LEU A 80 -0.58 4.59 23.39
C LEU A 80 -0.56 6.02 23.95
N ALA A 81 0.45 6.81 23.60
CA ALA A 81 0.58 8.20 24.06
C ALA A 81 -0.63 9.07 23.67
N ILE A 82 -1.10 8.94 22.43
CA ILE A 82 -2.30 9.64 21.94
C ILE A 82 -3.55 9.20 22.69
N ASN A 83 -3.73 7.90 22.93
CA ASN A 83 -4.94 7.39 23.57
C ASN A 83 -5.03 7.72 25.06
N ILE A 84 -3.89 7.79 25.77
CA ILE A 84 -3.88 8.26 27.17
C ILE A 84 -3.87 9.79 27.29
N GLY A 85 -3.77 10.52 26.17
CA GLY A 85 -3.70 11.99 26.17
C GLY A 85 -2.38 12.55 26.71
N TYR A 86 -1.27 11.83 26.53
CA TYR A 86 0.04 12.28 26.99
C TYR A 86 0.58 13.40 26.11
N LEU A 87 0.80 14.58 26.72
CA LEU A 87 1.18 15.79 26.01
C LEU A 87 2.71 15.92 25.91
N THR A 88 3.20 15.83 24.68
CA THR A 88 4.59 16.06 24.30
C THR A 88 4.62 16.94 23.04
N PRO A 89 5.73 17.61 22.73
CA PRO A 89 5.85 18.41 21.50
C PRO A 89 5.45 17.65 20.24
N GLU A 90 5.75 16.34 20.19
CA GLU A 90 5.43 15.46 19.06
C GLU A 90 3.95 15.02 19.03
N THR A 91 3.31 14.80 20.19
CA THR A 91 1.93 14.30 20.26
C THR A 91 0.88 15.41 20.19
N VAL A 92 1.22 16.63 20.64
CA VAL A 92 0.31 17.79 20.67
C VAL A 92 -0.36 18.10 19.33
N PRO A 93 0.35 18.22 18.18
CA PRO A 93 -0.30 18.57 16.91
C PRO A 93 -1.30 17.50 16.44
N ILE A 94 -1.02 16.23 16.73
CA ILE A 94 -1.89 15.11 16.38
C ILE A 94 -3.11 15.09 17.30
N LEU A 95 -2.92 15.30 18.61
CA LEU A 95 -4.02 15.39 19.58
C LEU A 95 -4.97 16.55 19.26
N LEU A 96 -4.44 17.71 18.84
CA LEU A 96 -5.26 18.85 18.47
C LEU A 96 -6.10 18.58 17.22
N SER A 97 -5.48 17.97 16.20
CA SER A 97 -6.19 17.55 14.98
C SER A 97 -7.29 16.54 15.30
N LYS A 98 -6.99 15.54 16.15
CA LYS A 98 -7.96 14.54 16.61
C LYS A 98 -9.13 15.19 17.34
N ALA A 99 -8.86 16.09 18.29
CA ALA A 99 -9.89 16.80 19.03
C ALA A 99 -10.80 17.65 18.13
N HIS A 100 -10.22 18.33 17.13
CA HIS A 100 -11.00 19.08 16.15
C HIS A 100 -11.91 18.16 15.32
N MET A 101 -11.39 17.04 14.82
CA MET A 101 -12.19 16.07 14.07
C MET A 101 -13.32 15.45 14.91
N GLU A 102 -13.06 15.11 16.17
CA GLU A 102 -14.07 14.58 17.08
C GLU A 102 -15.16 15.61 17.39
N ALA A 103 -14.79 16.88 17.62
CA ALA A 103 -15.74 17.96 17.82
C ALA A 103 -16.62 18.20 16.58
N LEU A 104 -16.01 18.20 15.39
CA LEU A 104 -16.72 18.33 14.12
C LEU A 104 -17.69 17.16 13.91
N ALA A 105 -17.24 15.93 14.17
CA ALA A 105 -18.10 14.75 14.09
C ALA A 105 -19.33 14.89 15.01
N VAL A 106 -19.14 15.27 16.28
CA VAL A 106 -20.25 15.50 17.21
C VAL A 106 -21.17 16.60 16.70
N ALA A 107 -20.65 17.72 16.21
CA ALA A 107 -21.45 18.82 15.67
C ALA A 107 -22.30 18.38 14.48
N LEU A 108 -21.75 17.55 13.57
CA LEU A 108 -22.48 16.98 12.44
C LEU A 108 -23.58 16.02 12.88
N TYR A 109 -23.30 15.13 13.82
CA TYR A 109 -24.27 14.16 14.31
C TYR A 109 -25.40 14.82 15.13
N ALA A 110 -25.06 15.84 15.93
CA ALA A 110 -26.02 16.61 16.70
C ALA A 110 -26.75 17.69 15.87
N ALA A 111 -26.40 17.85 14.58
CA ALA A 111 -26.94 18.85 13.67
C ALA A 111 -26.89 20.28 14.23
N VAL A 112 -25.77 20.63 14.90
CA VAL A 112 -25.58 21.97 15.45
C VAL A 112 -25.21 22.94 14.32
N PRO A 113 -26.01 23.99 14.08
CA PRO A 113 -25.76 24.94 13.00
C PRO A 113 -24.67 25.93 13.40
N GLU A 114 -23.42 25.57 13.12
CA GLU A 114 -22.23 26.39 13.29
C GLU A 114 -21.62 26.72 11.91
N LYS A 115 -20.91 27.84 11.77
CA LYS A 115 -20.41 28.35 10.49
C LYS A 115 -19.50 27.37 9.74
N GLU A 116 -18.67 26.60 10.44
CA GLU A 116 -17.75 25.63 9.84
C GLU A 116 -18.47 24.38 9.33
N VAL A 117 -19.61 24.03 9.95
CA VAL A 117 -20.29 22.75 9.73
C VAL A 117 -21.57 22.90 8.88
N ILE A 118 -22.15 24.10 8.81
CA ILE A 118 -23.43 24.36 8.15
C ILE A 118 -23.44 23.98 6.67
N ALA A 119 -22.35 24.22 5.94
CA ALA A 119 -22.25 23.87 4.53
C ALA A 119 -22.35 22.35 4.32
N VAL A 120 -21.72 21.57 5.21
CA VAL A 120 -21.73 20.10 5.19
C VAL A 120 -23.11 19.56 5.63
N LEU A 121 -23.76 20.21 6.59
CA LEU A 121 -25.12 19.85 6.99
C LEU A 121 -26.12 20.08 5.85
N LEU A 122 -26.02 21.21 5.14
CA LEU A 122 -26.88 21.52 4.00
C LEU A 122 -26.65 20.56 2.83
N SER A 123 -25.40 20.24 2.50
CA SER A 123 -25.11 19.28 1.44
C SER A 123 -25.61 17.88 1.79
N ARG A 124 -25.48 17.46 3.05
CA ARG A 124 -26.04 16.19 3.55
C ARG A 124 -27.56 16.18 3.49
N ALA A 125 -28.22 17.26 3.91
CA ALA A 125 -29.67 17.38 3.86
C ALA A 125 -30.19 17.34 2.41
N HIS A 126 -29.50 18.03 1.50
CA HIS A 126 -29.81 18.01 0.06
C HIS A 126 -29.65 16.61 -0.54
N GLY A 127 -28.54 15.92 -0.23
CA GLY A 127 -28.34 14.54 -0.68
C GLY A 127 -29.39 13.56 -0.13
N GLN A 128 -29.78 13.72 1.14
CA GLN A 128 -30.84 12.90 1.76
C GLN A 128 -32.22 13.19 1.15
N MET A 129 -32.52 14.45 0.86
CA MET A 129 -33.74 14.86 0.15
C MET A 129 -33.82 14.18 -1.22
N LEU A 130 -32.76 14.27 -2.03
CA LEU A 130 -32.71 13.63 -3.34
C LEU A 130 -32.81 12.10 -3.25
N ALA A 131 -32.17 11.47 -2.26
CA ALA A 131 -32.27 10.04 -2.03
C ALA A 131 -33.71 9.61 -1.70
N LEU A 132 -34.42 10.36 -0.84
CA LEU A 132 -35.83 10.09 -0.54
C LEU A 132 -36.73 10.36 -1.76
N ALA A 133 -36.47 11.43 -2.49
CA ALA A 133 -37.19 11.78 -3.72
C ALA A 133 -37.09 10.65 -4.77
N SER A 134 -35.94 9.99 -4.87
CA SER A 134 -35.74 8.85 -5.77
C SER A 134 -36.64 7.64 -5.47
N LEU A 135 -37.02 7.48 -4.20
CA LEU A 135 -37.86 6.38 -3.73
C LEU A 135 -39.36 6.73 -3.77
N ALA A 136 -39.72 8.00 -3.56
CA ALA A 136 -41.11 8.47 -3.46
C ALA A 136 -41.59 9.21 -4.72
N LYS A 137 -41.53 8.54 -5.88
CA LYS A 137 -41.82 9.13 -7.22
C LYS A 137 -43.22 9.74 -7.37
N ASP A 138 -44.19 9.24 -6.61
CA ASP A 138 -45.60 9.61 -6.75
C ASP A 138 -45.97 10.90 -6.02
N ALA A 139 -45.12 11.40 -5.11
CA ALA A 139 -45.37 12.58 -4.29
C ALA A 139 -44.41 13.75 -4.58
N LEU A 140 -43.75 13.74 -5.76
CA LEU A 140 -42.77 14.75 -6.15
C LEU A 140 -43.42 16.00 -6.75
N ASP A 141 -42.93 17.16 -6.32
CA ASP A 141 -43.21 18.45 -6.95
C ASP A 141 -42.43 18.59 -8.28
N GLU A 142 -42.92 19.42 -9.21
CA GLU A 142 -42.30 19.61 -10.54
C GLU A 142 -40.84 20.08 -10.48
N GLU A 143 -40.49 20.91 -9.47
CA GLU A 143 -39.12 21.40 -9.24
C GLU A 143 -38.16 20.28 -8.80
N LEU A 144 -38.63 19.30 -8.02
CA LEU A 144 -37.82 18.15 -7.62
C LEU A 144 -37.66 17.15 -8.76
N LYS A 145 -38.66 17.01 -9.63
CA LYS A 145 -38.56 16.16 -10.83
C LYS A 145 -37.51 16.69 -11.81
N SER A 146 -37.45 18.02 -12.02
CA SER A 146 -36.43 18.63 -12.86
C SER A 146 -35.02 18.45 -12.29
N LEU A 147 -34.84 18.69 -10.98
CA LEU A 147 -33.55 18.54 -10.30
C LEU A 147 -33.06 17.08 -10.32
N MET A 148 -33.95 16.10 -10.17
CA MET A 148 -33.58 14.68 -10.32
C MET A 148 -33.15 14.33 -11.76
N GLY A 149 -33.77 14.93 -12.76
CA GLY A 149 -33.37 14.79 -14.17
C GLY A 149 -31.95 15.29 -14.40
N GLU A 150 -31.59 16.44 -13.83
CA GLU A 150 -30.24 17.01 -13.91
C GLU A 150 -29.19 16.18 -13.16
N VAL A 151 -29.52 15.66 -11.97
CA VAL A 151 -28.63 14.79 -11.18
C VAL A 151 -28.39 13.44 -11.88
N SER A 152 -29.40 12.90 -12.58
CA SER A 152 -29.23 11.68 -13.39
C SER A 152 -28.33 11.89 -14.61
N MET A 153 -28.27 13.11 -15.15
CA MET A 153 -27.34 13.46 -16.24
C MET A 153 -25.92 13.68 -15.72
N SER A 154 -25.76 14.33 -14.56
CA SER A 154 -24.44 14.52 -13.93
C SER A 154 -23.81 13.22 -13.40
N ALA A 155 -24.62 12.23 -12.98
CA ALA A 155 -24.12 10.91 -12.58
C ALA A 155 -23.71 10.04 -13.80
N SER A 156 -24.36 10.22 -14.96
CA SER A 156 -24.01 9.52 -16.20
C SER A 156 -22.69 10.00 -16.82
N GLU A 157 -22.20 11.19 -16.43
CA GLU A 157 -20.97 11.78 -16.97
C GLU A 157 -19.73 11.46 -16.11
N ALA A 158 -19.92 10.87 -14.92
CA ALA A 158 -18.85 10.41 -14.04
C ALA A 158 -18.62 8.87 -14.08
N GLU A 159 -19.39 8.15 -14.88
CA GLU A 159 -19.34 6.68 -15.00
C GLU A 159 -19.25 6.25 -16.47
N ALA A 160 -18.31 6.84 -17.22
CA ALA A 160 -17.84 6.28 -18.49
C ALA A 160 -16.57 5.45 -18.21
N PRO A 161 -16.58 4.12 -18.44
CA PRO A 161 -15.34 3.36 -18.51
C PRO A 161 -14.59 3.82 -19.77
N GLU A 162 -13.40 4.39 -19.62
CA GLU A 162 -12.45 4.49 -20.72
C GLU A 162 -12.09 3.06 -21.17
N GLU A 163 -12.67 2.65 -22.29
CA GLU A 163 -12.17 1.55 -23.10
C GLU A 163 -10.77 1.91 -23.59
N VAL A 164 -9.77 1.23 -23.02
CA VAL A 164 -8.42 1.16 -23.62
C VAL A 164 -8.50 0.19 -24.80
N GLU A 165 -8.79 0.72 -25.99
CA GLU A 165 -8.47 0.04 -27.26
C GLU A 165 -6.97 0.23 -27.55
N GLU A 166 -6.25 -0.90 -27.62
CA GLU A 166 -4.88 -0.99 -28.14
C GLU A 166 -4.82 -0.49 -29.59
N LYS A 167 -4.18 0.67 -29.80
CA LYS A 167 -3.51 0.98 -31.06
C LYS A 167 -2.01 0.97 -30.85
N LYS A 168 -1.36 0.02 -31.52
CA LYS A 168 0.07 0.04 -31.84
C LYS A 168 0.42 1.34 -32.57
N GLU A 169 1.24 2.16 -31.95
CA GLU A 169 2.21 3.03 -32.62
C GLU A 169 3.58 2.75 -32.01
N GLU A 170 4.55 2.49 -32.90
CA GLU A 170 5.97 2.38 -32.58
C GLU A 170 6.48 3.75 -32.12
N GLU A 171 7.03 3.84 -30.91
CA GLU A 171 7.77 5.01 -30.45
C GLU A 171 9.26 4.64 -30.36
N GLU A 172 10.06 5.23 -31.25
CA GLU A 172 11.51 5.25 -31.19
C GLU A 172 11.97 5.98 -29.92
N ALA A 173 12.94 5.42 -29.21
CA ALA A 173 13.50 6.01 -27.99
C ALA A 173 14.14 7.39 -28.25
N PRO A 174 13.90 8.41 -27.42
CA PRO A 174 14.65 9.67 -27.54
C PRO A 174 16.10 9.47 -27.09
N SER A 175 17.03 9.99 -27.89
CA SER A 175 18.47 9.86 -27.63
C SER A 175 18.92 10.73 -26.45
N GLU A 176 20.00 10.28 -25.79
CA GLU A 176 20.53 10.79 -24.53
C GLU A 176 20.97 12.28 -24.52
N GLU A 177 20.96 12.97 -25.67
CA GLU A 177 21.34 14.39 -25.78
C GLU A 177 20.25 15.38 -25.35
N GLU A 178 18.95 15.03 -25.48
CA GLU A 178 17.85 15.95 -25.12
C GLU A 178 17.62 16.02 -23.60
N ALA A 179 17.90 14.93 -22.88
CA ALA A 179 17.80 14.89 -21.42
C ALA A 179 18.85 15.78 -20.73
N LEU A 180 20.03 15.94 -21.35
CA LEU A 180 21.11 16.79 -20.83
C LEU A 180 20.83 18.29 -21.06
N SER A 181 20.10 18.63 -22.12
CA SER A 181 19.68 20.01 -22.44
C SER A 181 18.75 20.61 -21.39
N GLY A 182 17.83 19.81 -20.83
CA GLY A 182 16.84 20.27 -19.85
C GLY A 182 17.41 20.63 -18.47
N LEU A 183 18.52 19.99 -18.05
CA LEU A 183 19.17 20.26 -16.76
C LEU A 183 19.96 21.58 -16.74
N GLY A 184 20.40 22.09 -17.90
CA GLY A 184 21.15 23.35 -18.00
C GLY A 184 20.30 24.61 -17.77
N ALA A 185 18.99 24.53 -17.99
CA ALA A 185 18.07 25.66 -17.81
C ALA A 185 17.65 25.88 -16.33
N LEU A 186 17.96 24.94 -15.43
CA LEU A 186 17.51 24.98 -14.03
C LEU A 186 18.53 25.61 -13.08
N PHE A 187 19.75 25.89 -13.56
CA PHE A 187 20.85 26.45 -12.75
C PHE A 187 21.56 27.66 -13.41
N GLY A 188 20.93 28.29 -14.41
CA GLY A 188 21.39 29.53 -15.05
C GLY A 188 20.71 30.77 -14.49
#